data_AF-A0A7Y5S8E5-F1
#
_entry.id   AF-A0A7Y5S8E5-F1
#
_cell.length_a   1.000
_cell.length_b   1.000
_cell.length_c   1.000
_cell.angle_alpha   90.00
_cell.angle_beta   90.00
_cell.angle_gamma   90.00
#
_symmetry.space_group_name_H-M   'P 1'
#
loop_
_entity.id
_entity.type
_entity.pdbx_description
1 polymer ?
#
loop_
_entity_poly.entity_id
_entity_poly.type
_entity_poly.pdbx_seq_one_letter_code
_entity_poly.pdbx_strand_id
1 'polypeptide(L)'
;MPLIDVGQTAPDFDLKDQFGKSHSLKDYRGRIVVLYFYPEDDTPLCTQQACQFRDHHPDFTKIKGVILGVSPQGQASKKMFVEKHALPFTLLADEVMTPAGPKVCVSYGAWGDKNMYGKVVRSMLRTTYVIDGSGKVAARFDRVKTPGHALKVLAVVRALHAGESPEEAKAAKRTHPKKTTRTQGGHAGYSGVVKTKGTRTPNRAMAAKGRVVKSKGKARAKR
;
A
#
# COMPACT_ATOMS: atom_id res chain seq x y z
N MET A 1 -19.98 0.27 -13.95
CA MET A 1 -20.23 1.48 -13.13
C MET A 1 -18.97 2.30 -13.08
N PRO A 2 -19.05 3.65 -13.03
CA PRO A 2 -17.90 4.50 -12.80
C PRO A 2 -17.38 4.35 -11.36
N LEU A 3 -16.17 4.84 -11.13
CA LEU A 3 -15.60 4.98 -9.78
C LEU A 3 -16.41 6.01 -8.99
N ILE A 4 -16.52 5.81 -7.67
CA ILE A 4 -17.18 6.75 -6.77
C ILE A 4 -16.30 7.97 -6.52
N ASP A 5 -16.84 9.18 -6.64
CA ASP A 5 -16.09 10.41 -6.43
C ASP A 5 -15.97 10.80 -4.96
N VAL A 6 -14.97 11.63 -4.64
CA VAL A 6 -14.77 12.17 -3.29
C VAL A 6 -15.97 13.05 -2.90
N GLY A 7 -16.41 12.93 -1.64
CA GLY A 7 -17.60 13.59 -1.09
C GLY A 7 -18.90 12.80 -1.28
N GLN A 8 -18.93 11.84 -2.21
CA GLN A 8 -20.09 11.00 -2.45
C GLN A 8 -20.27 9.93 -1.37
N THR A 9 -21.51 9.52 -1.13
CA THR A 9 -21.81 8.40 -0.25
C THR A 9 -21.24 7.12 -0.84
N ALA A 10 -20.48 6.37 -0.05
CA ALA A 10 -19.96 5.08 -0.47
C ALA A 10 -21.12 4.06 -0.60
N PRO A 11 -21.18 3.27 -1.69
CA PRO A 11 -22.17 2.20 -1.84
C PRO A 11 -22.15 1.26 -0.63
N ASP A 12 -23.33 0.82 -0.16
CA ASP A 12 -23.39 -0.15 0.93
C ASP A 12 -22.99 -1.55 0.44
N PHE A 13 -22.58 -2.40 1.38
CA PHE A 13 -22.27 -3.81 1.14
C PHE A 13 -22.68 -4.69 2.31
N ASP A 14 -22.85 -5.98 2.04
CA ASP A 14 -22.93 -7.05 3.04
C ASP A 14 -22.15 -8.23 2.46
N LEU A 15 -20.96 -8.47 3.00
CA LEU A 15 -20.05 -9.50 2.53
C LEU A 15 -19.60 -10.38 3.69
N LYS A 16 -19.33 -11.65 3.38
CA LYS A 16 -18.72 -12.58 4.33
C LYS A 16 -17.22 -12.34 4.39
N ASP A 17 -16.67 -12.41 5.60
CA ASP A 17 -15.22 -12.44 5.81
C ASP A 17 -14.63 -13.85 5.70
N GLN A 18 -13.32 -13.95 5.95
CA GLN A 18 -12.58 -15.21 5.96
C GLN A 18 -13.08 -16.26 6.98
N PHE A 19 -13.94 -15.88 7.94
CA PHE A 19 -14.50 -16.76 8.96
C PHE A 19 -16.02 -16.92 8.83
N GLY A 20 -16.63 -16.42 7.74
CA GLY A 20 -18.06 -16.50 7.49
C GLY A 20 -18.91 -15.49 8.28
N LYS A 21 -18.27 -14.54 8.98
CA LYS A 21 -18.98 -13.44 9.62
C LYS A 21 -19.40 -12.42 8.55
N SER A 22 -20.65 -11.96 8.62
CA SER A 22 -21.12 -10.86 7.78
C SER A 22 -20.58 -9.53 8.26
N HIS A 23 -20.19 -8.68 7.31
CA HIS A 23 -19.79 -7.30 7.55
C HIS A 23 -20.50 -6.39 6.57
N SER A 24 -21.11 -5.34 7.11
CA SER A 24 -21.71 -4.26 6.33
C SER A 24 -20.98 -2.94 6.56
N LEU A 25 -21.05 -2.02 5.59
CA LEU A 25 -20.41 -0.71 5.75
C LEU A 25 -20.97 0.07 6.96
N LYS A 26 -22.26 -0.11 7.25
CA LYS A 26 -22.92 0.48 8.42
C LYS A 26 -22.33 0.04 9.77
N ASP A 27 -21.72 -1.14 9.84
CA ASP A 27 -21.13 -1.67 11.07
C ASP A 27 -19.89 -0.85 11.51
N TYR A 28 -19.38 -0.01 10.60
CA TYR A 28 -18.17 0.79 10.79
C TYR A 28 -18.46 2.29 10.95
N ARG A 29 -19.71 2.69 11.18
CA ARG A 29 -20.04 4.11 11.44
C ARG A 29 -19.25 4.66 12.63
N GLY A 30 -18.82 5.92 12.51
CA GLY A 30 -17.93 6.56 13.49
C GLY A 30 -16.45 6.14 13.40
N ARG A 31 -16.08 5.25 12.47
CA ARG A 31 -14.69 4.85 12.19
C ARG A 31 -14.29 5.22 10.77
N ILE A 32 -12.99 5.36 10.52
CA ILE A 32 -12.48 5.61 9.17
C ILE A 32 -12.18 4.26 8.52
N VAL A 33 -12.83 3.96 7.40
CA VAL A 33 -12.68 2.68 6.69
C VAL A 33 -11.75 2.84 5.50
N VAL A 34 -10.69 2.06 5.46
CA VAL A 34 -9.85 1.82 4.29
C VAL A 34 -10.39 0.59 3.58
N LEU A 35 -11.10 0.79 2.48
CA LEU A 35 -11.65 -0.27 1.64
C LEU A 35 -10.77 -0.41 0.39
N TYR A 36 -9.95 -1.46 0.33
CA TYR A 36 -9.05 -1.68 -0.80
C TYR A 36 -9.45 -2.90 -1.62
N PHE A 37 -9.58 -2.71 -2.93
CA PHE A 37 -9.92 -3.72 -3.90
C PHE A 37 -8.63 -4.27 -4.53
N TYR A 38 -8.50 -5.59 -4.59
CA TYR A 38 -7.34 -6.26 -5.19
C TYR A 38 -7.77 -7.45 -6.06
N PRO A 39 -6.96 -7.83 -7.08
CA PRO A 39 -7.34 -8.88 -8.02
C PRO A 39 -7.47 -10.28 -7.41
N GLU A 40 -6.47 -10.70 -6.63
CA GLU A 40 -6.30 -12.11 -6.27
C GLU A 40 -5.36 -12.28 -5.06
N ASP A 41 -5.78 -13.09 -4.09
CA ASP A 41 -5.05 -13.54 -2.92
C ASP A 41 -3.75 -14.23 -3.30
N ASP A 42 -2.77 -14.15 -2.42
CA ASP A 42 -1.52 -14.92 -2.48
C ASP A 42 -0.70 -14.74 -3.79
N THR A 43 -1.04 -13.73 -4.60
CA THR A 43 -0.22 -13.29 -5.74
C THR A 43 0.82 -12.25 -5.28
N PRO A 44 2.00 -12.14 -5.92
CA PRO A 44 3.11 -11.35 -5.40
C PRO A 44 2.77 -9.88 -5.08
N LEU A 45 2.07 -9.20 -5.99
CA LEU A 45 1.73 -7.78 -5.82
C LEU A 45 0.59 -7.56 -4.80
N CYS A 46 -0.36 -8.49 -4.69
CA CYS A 46 -1.43 -8.41 -3.69
C CYS A 46 -0.90 -8.74 -2.29
N THR A 47 -0.04 -9.76 -2.20
CA THR A 47 0.69 -10.12 -0.99
C THR A 47 1.53 -8.94 -0.50
N GLN A 48 2.30 -8.30 -1.38
CA GLN A 48 3.08 -7.12 -1.00
C GLN A 48 2.17 -5.99 -0.48
N GLN A 49 0.99 -5.77 -1.07
CA GLN A 49 0.04 -4.75 -0.61
C GLN A 49 -0.54 -5.09 0.78
N ALA A 50 -1.00 -6.33 0.95
CA ALA A 50 -1.58 -6.80 2.20
C ALA A 50 -0.55 -6.78 3.35
N CYS A 51 0.69 -7.21 3.09
CA CYS A 51 1.77 -7.14 4.06
C CYS A 51 2.12 -5.71 4.46
N GLN A 52 2.15 -4.75 3.51
CA GLN A 52 2.33 -3.33 3.89
C GLN A 52 1.22 -2.81 4.80
N PHE A 53 -0.04 -3.20 4.55
CA PHE A 53 -1.13 -2.85 5.46
C PHE A 53 -1.00 -3.53 6.82
N ARG A 54 -0.58 -4.80 6.87
CA ARG A 54 -0.29 -5.53 8.11
C ARG A 54 0.77 -4.81 8.93
N ASP A 55 1.90 -4.49 8.30
CA ASP A 55 3.07 -3.92 8.98
C ASP A 55 2.75 -2.54 9.59
N HIS A 56 1.80 -1.81 8.99
CA HIS A 56 1.29 -0.53 9.49
C HIS A 56 -0.05 -0.62 10.23
N HIS A 57 -0.62 -1.80 10.42
CA HIS A 57 -1.94 -1.98 11.05
C HIS A 57 -2.04 -1.34 12.45
N PRO A 58 -1.01 -1.40 13.31
CA PRO A 58 -1.03 -0.70 14.59
C PRO A 58 -1.21 0.83 14.45
N ASP A 59 -0.71 1.43 13.38
CA ASP A 59 -0.83 2.88 13.16
C ASP A 59 -2.24 3.27 12.71
N PHE A 60 -2.92 2.42 11.94
CA PHE A 60 -4.33 2.64 11.57
C PHE A 60 -5.26 2.49 12.77
N THR A 61 -5.07 1.42 13.57
CA THR A 61 -5.96 1.12 14.70
C THR A 61 -5.93 2.19 15.79
N LYS A 62 -4.76 2.77 16.08
CA LYS A 62 -4.58 3.89 17.03
C LYS A 62 -5.46 5.11 16.73
N ILE A 63 -5.77 5.35 15.45
CA ILE A 63 -6.54 6.51 14.97
C ILE A 63 -7.94 6.11 14.48
N LYS A 64 -8.50 5.03 15.07
CA LYS A 64 -9.82 4.48 14.73
C LYS A 64 -9.98 4.06 13.25
N GLY A 65 -8.87 3.83 12.55
CA GLY A 65 -8.84 3.28 11.20
C GLY A 65 -9.16 1.78 11.17
N VAL A 66 -9.92 1.35 10.17
CA VAL A 66 -10.24 -0.05 9.88
C VAL A 66 -9.79 -0.37 8.47
N ILE A 67 -9.10 -1.51 8.27
CA ILE A 67 -8.70 -1.97 6.95
C ILE A 67 -9.59 -3.14 6.54
N LEU A 68 -10.22 -3.04 5.37
CA LEU A 68 -11.02 -4.08 4.73
C LEU A 68 -10.47 -4.33 3.32
N GLY A 69 -10.02 -5.54 3.05
CA GLY A 69 -9.61 -5.97 1.70
C GLY A 69 -10.75 -6.68 0.98
N VAL A 70 -11.01 -6.37 -0.28
CA VAL A 70 -12.08 -7.00 -1.08
C VAL A 70 -11.52 -7.57 -2.39
N SER A 71 -11.96 -8.76 -2.76
CA SER A 71 -11.63 -9.39 -4.05
C SER A 71 -12.72 -10.41 -4.45
N PRO A 72 -12.71 -10.93 -5.69
CA PRO A 72 -13.68 -11.91 -6.16
C PRO A 72 -13.54 -13.33 -5.59
N GLN A 73 -12.50 -13.62 -4.80
CA GLN A 73 -12.30 -14.98 -4.27
C GLN A 73 -13.13 -15.25 -3.02
N GLY A 74 -13.52 -16.52 -2.88
CA GLY A 74 -14.34 -16.99 -1.77
C GLY A 74 -13.62 -17.08 -0.43
N GLN A 75 -14.40 -17.37 0.60
CA GLN A 75 -13.98 -17.35 2.02
C GLN A 75 -12.80 -18.28 2.32
N ALA A 76 -12.74 -19.47 1.70
CA ALA A 76 -11.64 -20.42 1.92
C ALA A 76 -10.27 -19.86 1.48
N SER A 77 -10.22 -19.18 0.32
CA SER A 77 -9.01 -18.51 -0.18
C SER A 77 -8.57 -17.40 0.79
N LYS A 78 -9.54 -16.59 1.25
CA LYS A 78 -9.31 -15.48 2.19
C LYS A 78 -8.72 -15.99 3.50
N LYS A 79 -9.26 -17.09 4.03
CA LYS A 79 -8.78 -17.73 5.25
C LYS A 79 -7.33 -18.18 5.12
N MET A 80 -7.01 -18.91 4.06
CA MET A 80 -5.64 -19.34 3.78
C MET A 80 -4.67 -18.15 3.65
N PHE A 81 -5.09 -17.09 2.97
CA PHE A 81 -4.26 -15.91 2.76
C PHE A 81 -3.98 -15.14 4.06
N VAL A 82 -5.00 -14.97 4.90
CA VAL A 82 -4.88 -14.37 6.24
C VAL A 82 -3.94 -15.18 7.12
N GLU A 83 -4.13 -16.50 7.18
CA GLU A 83 -3.31 -17.40 8.01
C GLU A 83 -1.85 -17.43 7.54
N LYS A 84 -1.62 -17.59 6.23
CA LYS A 84 -0.28 -17.69 5.64
C LYS A 84 0.57 -16.44 5.86
N HIS A 85 -0.04 -15.25 5.79
CA HIS A 85 0.67 -13.97 5.89
C HIS A 85 0.44 -13.23 7.21
N ALA A 86 -0.23 -13.87 8.18
CA ALA A 86 -0.57 -13.32 9.48
C ALA A 86 -1.22 -11.93 9.38
N LEU A 87 -2.25 -11.81 8.53
CA LEU A 87 -2.93 -10.53 8.29
C LEU A 87 -3.87 -10.20 9.47
N PRO A 88 -3.68 -9.08 10.20
CA PRO A 88 -4.43 -8.76 11.41
C PRO A 88 -5.76 -8.04 11.13
N PHE A 89 -6.23 -8.05 9.88
CA PHE A 89 -7.39 -7.32 9.41
C PHE A 89 -8.28 -8.19 8.53
N THR A 90 -9.51 -7.72 8.28
CA THR A 90 -10.56 -8.47 7.61
C THR A 90 -10.40 -8.47 6.10
N LEU A 91 -10.58 -9.63 5.47
CA LEU A 91 -10.74 -9.77 4.03
C LEU A 91 -12.16 -10.24 3.71
N LEU A 92 -12.82 -9.55 2.78
CA LEU A 92 -14.20 -9.81 2.37
C LEU A 92 -14.22 -10.56 1.03
N ALA A 93 -15.05 -11.59 0.97
CA ALA A 93 -15.30 -12.41 -0.21
C ALA A 93 -16.48 -11.84 -1.01
N ASP A 94 -16.22 -11.22 -2.16
CA ASP A 94 -17.24 -10.74 -3.10
C ASP A 94 -17.30 -11.69 -4.31
N GLU A 95 -17.77 -12.91 -4.09
CA GLU A 95 -17.71 -13.97 -5.10
C GLU A 95 -18.45 -13.61 -6.40
N VAL A 96 -17.93 -14.09 -7.53
CA VAL A 96 -18.53 -13.84 -8.85
C VAL A 96 -19.74 -14.75 -9.02
N MET A 97 -20.93 -14.22 -8.74
CA MET A 97 -22.18 -14.96 -8.85
C MET A 97 -22.92 -14.73 -10.18
N THR A 98 -22.53 -13.72 -10.96
CA THR A 98 -23.21 -13.36 -12.22
C THR A 98 -22.22 -12.96 -13.31
N PRO A 99 -22.62 -12.99 -14.60
CA PRO A 99 -21.78 -12.50 -15.71
C PRO A 99 -21.42 -11.01 -15.60
N ALA A 100 -22.19 -10.22 -14.84
CA ALA A 100 -21.90 -8.81 -14.61
C ALA A 100 -20.63 -8.59 -13.76
N GLY A 101 -20.25 -9.61 -12.98
CA GLY A 101 -19.11 -9.58 -12.08
C GLY A 101 -19.49 -9.63 -10.59
N PRO A 102 -18.49 -9.48 -9.72
CA PRO A 102 -18.64 -9.43 -8.27
C PRO A 102 -19.34 -8.12 -7.85
N LYS A 103 -20.43 -8.23 -7.07
CA LYS A 103 -21.45 -7.18 -6.92
C LYS A 103 -20.88 -5.90 -6.31
N VAL A 104 -20.08 -6.02 -5.26
CA VAL A 104 -19.51 -4.86 -4.54
C VAL A 104 -18.36 -4.24 -5.32
N CYS A 105 -17.49 -5.05 -5.93
CA CYS A 105 -16.44 -4.51 -6.78
C CYS A 105 -17.05 -3.77 -7.99
N VAL A 106 -18.16 -4.26 -8.56
CA VAL A 106 -18.90 -3.57 -9.60
C VAL A 106 -19.49 -2.25 -9.09
N SER A 107 -20.15 -2.23 -7.92
CA SER A 107 -20.78 -1.02 -7.40
C SER A 107 -19.78 0.09 -7.08
N TYR A 108 -18.55 -0.27 -6.73
CA TYR A 108 -17.45 0.67 -6.51
C TYR A 108 -16.64 1.01 -7.78
N GLY A 109 -17.00 0.47 -8.95
CA GLY A 109 -16.23 0.69 -10.19
C GLY A 109 -14.85 0.02 -10.19
N ALA A 110 -14.60 -0.92 -9.27
CA ALA A 110 -13.36 -1.71 -9.18
C ALA A 110 -13.38 -2.96 -10.08
N TRP A 111 -14.44 -3.17 -10.86
CA TRP A 111 -14.55 -4.21 -11.88
C TRP A 111 -14.78 -3.54 -13.25
N GLY A 112 -13.82 -3.69 -14.16
CA GLY A 112 -13.84 -2.93 -15.41
C GLY A 112 -13.01 -3.55 -16.52
N ASP A 113 -13.15 -2.97 -17.70
CA ASP A 113 -12.61 -3.51 -18.94
C ASP A 113 -11.09 -3.27 -19.02
N LYS A 114 -10.35 -4.31 -19.38
CA LYS A 114 -8.91 -4.27 -19.62
C LYS A 114 -8.63 -4.85 -20.99
N ASN A 115 -7.95 -4.07 -21.83
CA ASN A 115 -7.49 -4.57 -23.11
C ASN A 115 -6.24 -5.44 -22.88
N MET A 116 -6.37 -6.74 -23.14
CA MET A 116 -5.29 -7.70 -23.08
C MET A 116 -5.13 -8.32 -24.46
N TYR A 117 -4.05 -7.95 -25.15
CA TYR A 117 -3.71 -8.48 -26.47
C TYR A 117 -4.83 -8.30 -27.51
N GLY A 118 -5.45 -7.12 -27.53
CA GLY A 118 -6.54 -6.80 -28.48
C GLY A 118 -7.91 -7.38 -28.08
N LYS A 119 -7.98 -8.13 -26.98
CA LYS A 119 -9.24 -8.63 -26.40
C LYS A 119 -9.62 -7.81 -25.19
N VAL A 120 -10.86 -7.35 -25.15
CA VAL A 120 -11.42 -6.67 -23.97
C VAL A 120 -11.86 -7.74 -22.97
N VAL A 121 -11.16 -7.80 -21.84
CA VAL A 121 -11.47 -8.72 -20.72
C VAL A 121 -11.83 -7.87 -19.52
N ARG A 122 -12.98 -8.15 -18.89
CA ARG A 122 -13.35 -7.49 -17.66
C ARG A 122 -12.61 -8.11 -16.48
N SER A 123 -11.99 -7.28 -15.65
CA SER A 123 -11.14 -7.73 -14.55
C SER A 123 -11.13 -6.74 -13.39
N MET A 124 -10.54 -7.16 -12.26
CA MET A 124 -10.35 -6.30 -11.10
C MET A 124 -9.39 -5.15 -11.40
N LEU A 125 -9.81 -3.95 -11.02
CA LEU A 125 -9.00 -2.74 -10.99
C LEU A 125 -8.56 -2.50 -9.54
N ARG A 126 -7.24 -2.44 -9.32
CA ARG A 126 -6.71 -2.17 -7.97
C ARG A 126 -7.01 -0.73 -7.58
N THR A 127 -7.95 -0.57 -6.66
CA THR A 127 -8.47 0.73 -6.21
C THR A 127 -8.52 0.74 -4.69
N THR A 128 -8.35 1.90 -4.07
CA THR A 128 -8.53 2.05 -2.62
C THR A 128 -9.39 3.26 -2.32
N TYR A 129 -10.37 3.08 -1.45
CA TYR A 129 -11.21 4.13 -0.91
C TYR A 129 -10.87 4.34 0.57
N VAL A 130 -10.83 5.60 0.98
CA VAL A 130 -10.89 5.98 2.40
C VAL A 130 -12.27 6.58 2.61
N ILE A 131 -13.06 5.96 3.48
CA ILE A 131 -14.45 6.31 3.78
C ILE A 131 -14.47 6.87 5.21
N ASP A 132 -15.09 8.02 5.40
CA ASP A 132 -15.19 8.65 6.72
C ASP A 132 -16.24 7.99 7.62
N GLY A 133 -16.32 8.45 8.87
CA GLY A 133 -17.25 7.92 9.87
C GLY A 133 -18.73 8.11 9.54
N SER A 134 -19.08 9.01 8.61
CA SER A 134 -20.44 9.23 8.11
C SER A 134 -20.80 8.29 6.95
N GLY A 135 -19.81 7.62 6.35
CA GLY A 135 -19.99 6.76 5.18
C GLY A 135 -19.76 7.45 3.84
N LYS A 136 -19.10 8.62 3.81
CA LYS A 136 -18.72 9.30 2.56
C LYS A 136 -17.30 8.98 2.15
N VAL A 137 -17.05 8.94 0.85
CA VAL A 137 -15.70 8.78 0.29
C VAL A 137 -14.89 10.04 0.56
N ALA A 138 -13.92 9.96 1.45
CA ALA A 138 -13.01 11.04 1.78
C ALA A 138 -11.78 11.07 0.87
N ALA A 139 -11.33 9.91 0.38
CA ALA A 139 -10.28 9.83 -0.64
C ALA A 139 -10.41 8.59 -1.51
N ARG A 140 -9.85 8.67 -2.71
CA ARG A 140 -9.78 7.57 -3.68
C ARG A 140 -8.39 7.49 -4.29
N PHE A 141 -7.91 6.26 -4.48
CA PHE A 141 -6.66 5.94 -5.17
C PHE A 141 -6.95 4.97 -6.31
N ASP A 142 -6.75 5.43 -7.54
CA ASP A 142 -7.01 4.66 -8.76
C ASP A 142 -5.72 4.01 -9.24
N ARG A 143 -5.83 2.86 -9.91
CA ARG A 143 -4.68 2.16 -10.54
C ARG A 143 -3.48 2.05 -9.60
N VAL A 144 -3.74 1.58 -8.39
CA VAL A 144 -2.79 1.60 -7.28
C VAL A 144 -1.49 0.88 -7.65
N LYS A 145 -0.37 1.55 -7.41
CA LYS A 145 0.97 0.95 -7.40
C LYS A 145 1.30 0.49 -5.98
N THR A 146 1.62 -0.78 -5.81
CA THR A 146 1.78 -1.40 -4.48
C THR A 146 2.87 -0.75 -3.60
N PRO A 147 4.08 -0.42 -4.09
CA PRO A 147 5.12 0.12 -3.22
C PRO A 147 4.73 1.45 -2.55
N GLY A 148 4.75 1.47 -1.21
CA GLY A 148 4.47 2.65 -0.39
C GLY A 148 3.01 3.08 -0.36
N HIS A 149 2.08 2.26 -0.85
CA HIS A 149 0.66 2.61 -0.90
C HIS A 149 0.05 2.72 0.50
N ALA A 150 0.32 1.76 1.39
CA ALA A 150 -0.24 1.77 2.73
C ALA A 150 0.10 3.06 3.51
N LEU A 151 1.33 3.57 3.36
CA LEU A 151 1.75 4.84 3.97
C LEU A 151 1.00 6.06 3.42
N LYS A 152 0.72 6.09 2.10
CA LYS A 152 -0.09 7.17 1.49
C LYS A 152 -1.50 7.16 2.04
N VAL A 153 -2.09 5.97 2.18
CA VAL A 153 -3.42 5.80 2.76
C VAL A 153 -3.41 6.19 4.24
N LEU A 154 -2.42 5.74 5.01
CA LEU A 154 -2.26 6.09 6.43
C LEU A 154 -2.19 7.61 6.65
N ALA A 155 -1.49 8.34 5.78
CA ALA A 155 -1.42 9.79 5.86
C ALA A 155 -2.80 10.45 5.72
N VAL A 156 -3.65 9.95 4.82
CA VAL A 156 -5.03 10.45 4.67
C VAL A 156 -5.87 10.10 5.90
N VAL A 157 -5.76 8.87 6.41
CA VAL A 157 -6.51 8.47 7.62
C VAL A 157 -6.10 9.32 8.83
N ARG A 158 -4.82 9.68 8.95
CA ARG A 158 -4.34 10.60 10.01
C ARG A 158 -4.93 12.00 9.88
N ALA A 159 -4.93 12.57 8.67
CA ALA A 159 -5.53 13.90 8.43
C ALA A 159 -7.02 13.91 8.80
N LEU A 160 -7.78 12.90 8.32
CA LEU A 160 -9.19 12.75 8.66
C LEU A 160 -9.44 12.58 10.16
N HIS A 161 -8.59 11.81 10.84
CA HIS A 161 -8.69 11.64 12.29
C HIS A 161 -8.42 12.93 13.06
N ALA A 162 -7.51 13.77 12.56
CA ALA A 162 -7.19 15.07 13.11
C ALA A 162 -8.27 16.15 12.81
N GLY A 163 -9.29 15.81 12.01
CA GLY A 163 -10.34 16.75 11.60
C GLY A 163 -9.96 17.63 10.42
N GLU A 164 -8.86 17.35 9.72
CA GLU A 164 -8.45 18.06 8.52
C GLU A 164 -9.22 17.54 7.30
N SER A 165 -9.72 18.44 6.46
CA SER A 165 -10.31 18.04 5.18
C SER A 165 -9.23 17.47 4.25
N PRO A 166 -9.47 16.34 3.55
CA PRO A 166 -8.52 15.76 2.58
C PRO A 166 -8.07 16.72 1.47
N GLU A 167 -8.83 17.79 1.23
CA GLU A 167 -8.51 18.84 0.25
C GLU A 167 -7.44 19.83 0.80
N GLU A 168 -7.49 20.15 2.09
CA GLU A 168 -6.57 21.07 2.76
C GLU A 168 -5.17 20.42 2.94
N ALA A 169 -5.13 19.12 3.22
CA ALA A 169 -3.89 18.35 3.34
C ALA A 169 -3.08 18.29 2.03
N LYS A 170 -3.74 18.44 0.86
CA LYS A 170 -3.05 18.59 -0.45
C LYS A 170 -2.55 20.02 -0.68
N ALA A 171 -3.22 21.04 -0.15
CA ALA A 171 -2.81 22.44 -0.26
C ALA A 171 -1.57 22.75 0.59
N ALA A 172 -1.45 22.17 1.79
CA ALA A 172 -0.34 22.40 2.72
C ALA A 172 1.04 21.91 2.23
N LYS A 173 1.11 21.10 1.16
CA LYS A 173 2.37 20.61 0.56
C LYS A 173 2.81 21.38 -0.70
N ARG A 174 2.06 22.39 -1.16
CA ARG A 174 2.41 23.21 -2.35
C ARG A 174 3.20 24.47 -2.02
N THR A 175 3.46 24.80 -0.76
CA THR A 175 4.30 25.93 -0.36
C THR A 175 5.78 25.52 -0.31
N HIS A 176 6.41 25.45 -1.49
CA HIS A 176 7.87 25.53 -1.56
C HIS A 176 8.30 26.97 -1.23
N PRO A 177 9.24 27.19 -0.28
CA PRO A 177 9.91 28.48 -0.21
C PRO A 177 10.73 28.65 -1.49
N LYS A 178 10.44 29.71 -2.27
CA LYS A 178 11.28 30.13 -3.39
C LYS A 178 12.71 30.32 -2.87
N LYS A 179 13.66 29.50 -3.35
CA LYS A 179 15.09 29.82 -3.24
C LYS A 179 15.34 31.10 -4.05
N THR A 180 15.50 32.22 -3.36
CA THR A 180 16.03 33.45 -3.94
C THR A 180 17.55 33.32 -4.04
N THR A 181 18.04 33.00 -5.25
CA THR A 181 19.45 33.18 -5.60
C THR A 181 19.74 34.67 -5.69
N ARG A 182 20.49 35.21 -4.72
CA ARG A 182 21.05 36.56 -4.76
C ARG A 182 22.45 36.49 -5.39
N THR A 183 22.52 36.82 -6.67
CA THR A 183 23.78 37.04 -7.39
C THR A 183 24.25 38.47 -7.08
N GLN A 184 25.46 38.62 -6.53
CA GLN A 184 26.23 39.87 -6.59
C GLN A 184 27.64 39.50 -7.06
N GLY A 185 28.07 40.14 -8.15
CA GLY A 185 29.40 39.97 -8.74
C GLY A 185 30.34 41.14 -8.44
N GLY A 186 31.62 40.91 -8.77
CA GLY A 186 32.73 41.89 -8.87
C GLY A 186 33.44 42.20 -7.54
N HIS A 187 34.76 42.34 -7.42
CA HIS A 187 35.84 42.43 -8.39
C HIS A 187 37.22 42.26 -7.66
N ALA A 188 38.21 41.71 -8.38
CA ALA A 188 39.68 41.83 -8.30
C ALA A 188 40.46 42.07 -6.97
N GLY A 189 41.53 41.27 -6.77
CA GLY A 189 42.65 41.57 -5.85
C GLY A 189 43.81 40.57 -5.96
N TYR A 190 45.04 41.09 -6.07
CA TYR A 190 46.27 40.48 -6.58
C TYR A 190 47.07 39.56 -5.61
N SER A 191 47.82 38.63 -6.23
CA SER A 191 49.17 38.11 -5.87
C SER A 191 49.39 37.22 -4.63
N GLY A 192 50.23 36.18 -4.81
CA GLY A 192 50.83 35.42 -3.71
C GLY A 192 51.29 34.02 -4.10
N VAL A 193 52.45 33.94 -4.76
CA VAL A 193 53.18 32.71 -5.09
C VAL A 193 53.76 32.08 -3.82
N VAL A 194 53.50 30.79 -3.53
CA VAL A 194 54.49 29.88 -2.92
C VAL A 194 54.23 28.42 -3.36
N LYS A 195 55.23 27.83 -4.02
CA LYS A 195 55.39 26.40 -4.27
C LYS A 195 55.81 25.68 -2.98
N THR A 196 55.32 24.48 -2.71
CA THR A 196 56.17 23.36 -2.25
C THR A 196 55.60 22.01 -2.69
N LYS A 197 56.54 21.10 -2.96
CA LYS A 197 56.42 19.79 -3.59
C LYS A 197 56.26 18.67 -2.55
N GLY A 198 55.75 17.53 -3.00
CA GLY A 198 56.01 16.19 -2.44
C GLY A 198 54.74 15.50 -1.90
N THR A 199 54.46 14.22 -2.14
CA THR A 199 55.18 13.10 -2.75
C THR A 199 54.19 11.98 -3.09
N ARG A 200 54.60 11.09 -4.00
CA ARG A 200 53.86 9.94 -4.54
C ARG A 200 53.47 8.86 -3.51
N THR A 201 52.38 8.17 -3.86
CA THR A 201 51.83 6.85 -3.44
C THR A 201 52.89 5.72 -3.36
N PRO A 202 52.67 4.56 -2.68
CA PRO A 202 51.74 3.54 -3.20
C PRO A 202 51.00 2.63 -2.19
N ASN A 203 49.81 2.20 -2.63
CA ASN A 203 49.20 0.86 -2.60
C ASN A 203 49.80 -0.24 -1.69
N ARG A 204 48.94 -0.96 -0.94
CA ARG A 204 49.16 -2.39 -0.65
C ARG A 204 47.86 -3.16 -0.50
N ALA A 205 47.79 -4.25 -1.26
CA ALA A 205 46.74 -5.23 -1.37
C ALA A 205 46.92 -6.42 -0.39
N MET A 206 45.97 -7.37 -0.47
CA MET A 206 46.03 -8.80 -0.05
C MET A 206 45.72 -9.13 1.43
N ALA A 207 45.06 -10.24 1.82
CA ALA A 207 44.42 -11.35 1.10
C ALA A 207 43.55 -12.22 2.05
N ALA A 208 42.63 -12.95 1.43
CA ALA A 208 42.04 -14.28 1.71
C ALA A 208 42.43 -15.11 2.96
N LYS A 209 41.42 -15.81 3.52
CA LYS A 209 41.34 -17.23 3.98
C LYS A 209 39.96 -17.41 4.66
N GLY A 210 39.06 -18.34 4.35
CA GLY A 210 39.20 -19.69 3.86
C GLY A 210 39.25 -20.68 5.02
N ARG A 211 38.10 -21.17 5.53
CA ARG A 211 38.04 -22.46 6.23
C ARG A 211 36.64 -23.10 6.20
N VAL A 212 36.54 -24.12 5.37
CA VAL A 212 35.55 -25.20 5.40
C VAL A 212 35.90 -26.12 6.58
N VAL A 213 34.90 -26.54 7.37
CA VAL A 213 35.00 -27.73 8.21
C VAL A 213 33.79 -28.61 7.92
N LYS A 214 34.05 -29.74 7.25
CA LYS A 214 33.21 -30.93 7.28
C LYS A 214 33.53 -31.69 8.58
N SER A 215 32.52 -32.17 9.28
CA SER A 215 32.66 -33.36 10.13
C SER A 215 31.55 -34.36 9.81
N LYS A 216 31.98 -35.63 9.69
CA LYS A 216 31.20 -36.83 9.39
C LYS A 216 30.83 -37.53 10.71
N GLY A 217 29.77 -38.34 10.64
CA GLY A 217 29.54 -39.51 11.51
C GLY A 217 28.52 -39.28 12.62
N LYS A 218 27.64 -40.22 13.00
CA LYS A 218 27.54 -41.66 12.76
C LYS A 218 26.08 -42.09 12.94
N ALA A 219 25.74 -43.20 12.29
CA ALA A 219 24.52 -43.99 12.47
C ALA A 219 24.32 -44.50 13.92
N ARG A 220 23.05 -44.74 14.30
CA ARG A 220 22.66 -45.96 15.04
C ARG A 220 21.16 -46.24 14.94
N ALA A 221 20.85 -47.50 14.64
CA ALA A 221 19.54 -48.13 14.62
C ALA A 221 19.13 -48.70 16.00
N LYS A 222 17.88 -49.19 16.06
CA LYS A 222 17.16 -49.93 17.13
C LYS A 222 16.56 -49.00 18.21
N ARG A 223 15.28 -49.08 18.55
CA ARG A 223 14.35 -50.22 18.64
C ARG A 223 12.97 -49.87 18.10
#